data_AF-M1BPF8-F1
#
_entry.id   AF-M1BPF8-F1
#
_cell.length_a   1.000
_cell.length_b   1.000
_cell.length_c   1.000
_cell.angle_alpha   90.00
_cell.angle_beta   90.00
_cell.angle_gamma   90.00
#
_symmetry.space_group_name_H-M   'P 1'
#
loop_
_entity.id
_entity.type
_entity.pdbx_description
1 polymer ?
#
loop_
_entity_poly.entity_id
_entity_poly.type
_entity_poly.pdbx_seq_one_letter_code
_entity_poly.pdbx_strand_id
1 'polypeptide(L)'
;MFLELQSPDLNDWFAQLWCRRINELVDGPNASHIIPEALDRCEESLEDIFNGRLFDLLDAALSDTVSRFPVDIQPFRDMVEGMRMDLWKFRYNNFDELYLYCYYVAGTVGLMSVPVMGIAPESKATTESVYNAALALGIATQLTNILRDVGEE
;
A
#
# COMPACT_ATOMS: atom_id res chain seq x y z
N MET A 1 11.33 10.36 -13.96
CA MET A 1 12.05 10.93 -12.79
C MET A 1 11.87 9.95 -11.65
N PHE A 2 12.61 8.84 -11.71
CA PHE A 2 12.70 7.86 -10.64
C PHE A 2 13.52 8.51 -9.53
N LEU A 3 12.93 8.67 -8.34
CA LEU A 3 13.71 9.02 -7.17
C LEU A 3 14.57 7.81 -6.81
N GLU A 4 15.85 7.88 -7.17
CA GLU A 4 16.89 7.04 -6.58
C GLU A 4 16.96 7.37 -5.08
N LEU A 5 16.28 6.54 -4.28
CA LEU A 5 16.53 6.44 -2.85
C LEU A 5 17.95 5.90 -2.67
N GLN A 6 18.89 6.80 -2.38
CA GLN A 6 20.23 6.45 -1.95
C GLN A 6 20.15 5.76 -0.56
N SER A 7 20.68 4.55 -0.52
CA SER A 7 20.73 3.57 0.57
C SER A 7 19.41 2.84 0.89
N PRO A 8 19.29 1.53 0.60
CA PRO A 8 18.19 0.73 1.07
C PRO A 8 18.46 0.42 2.54
N ASP A 9 17.89 1.22 3.43
CA ASP A 9 17.56 0.65 4.74
C ASP A 9 16.68 -0.57 4.44
N LEU A 10 17.14 -1.75 4.87
CA LEU A 10 16.46 -3.05 4.80
C LEU A 10 15.10 -3.07 5.53
N ASN A 11 14.45 -1.94 5.72
CA ASN A 11 13.17 -1.83 6.38
C ASN A 11 12.07 -1.31 5.44
N ASP A 12 12.35 -0.63 4.31
CA ASP A 12 11.28 -0.10 3.42
C ASP A 12 10.82 -1.08 2.30
N TRP A 13 11.56 -2.17 2.08
CA TRP A 13 11.20 -3.18 1.07
C TRP A 13 9.88 -3.90 1.37
N PHE A 14 9.42 -3.93 2.62
CA PHE A 14 8.21 -4.66 2.97
C PHE A 14 6.97 -4.04 2.32
N ALA A 15 6.82 -2.71 2.35
CA ALA A 15 5.67 -2.02 1.79
C ALA A 15 5.65 -2.22 0.28
N GLN A 16 6.80 -2.05 -0.38
CA GLN A 16 6.95 -2.28 -1.81
C GLN A 16 6.70 -3.74 -2.20
N LEU A 17 7.21 -4.71 -1.42
CA LEU A 17 7.00 -6.14 -1.68
C LEU A 17 5.53 -6.54 -1.49
N TRP A 18 4.90 -6.04 -0.43
CA TRP A 18 3.49 -6.26 -0.18
C TRP A 18 2.62 -5.66 -1.28
N CYS A 19 2.83 -4.38 -1.62
CA CYS A 19 2.13 -3.71 -2.71
C CYS A 19 2.31 -4.47 -4.03
N ARG A 20 3.53 -4.91 -4.34
CA ARG A 20 3.80 -5.68 -5.56
C ARG A 20 3.04 -7.00 -5.59
N ARG A 21 3.02 -7.76 -4.50
CA ARG A 21 2.27 -9.02 -4.40
C ARG A 21 0.79 -8.79 -4.64
N ILE A 22 0.24 -7.77 -4.00
CA ILE A 22 -1.16 -7.40 -4.11
C ILE A 22 -1.50 -6.97 -5.55
N ASN A 23 -0.65 -6.13 -6.17
CA ASN A 23 -0.82 -5.76 -7.57
C ASN A 23 -0.67 -6.97 -8.52
N GLU A 24 0.24 -7.92 -8.25
CA GLU A 24 0.35 -9.15 -9.02
C GLU A 24 -0.91 -10.03 -8.94
N LEU A 25 -1.70 -9.90 -7.86
CA LEU A 25 -3.03 -10.52 -7.77
C LEU A 25 -4.06 -9.82 -8.64
N VAL A 26 -3.83 -8.59 -9.13
CA VAL A 26 -4.78 -7.80 -9.97
C VAL A 26 -4.32 -7.70 -11.44
N ASP A 27 -3.02 -7.52 -11.66
CA ASP A 27 -2.41 -7.23 -12.96
C ASP A 27 -1.50 -8.36 -13.48
N GLY A 28 -1.31 -9.43 -12.71
CA GLY A 28 -0.43 -10.54 -13.07
C GLY A 28 -0.89 -11.34 -14.30
N PRO A 29 -0.08 -12.27 -14.81
CA PRO A 29 -0.44 -13.11 -15.96
C PRO A 29 -1.70 -13.98 -15.75
N ASN A 30 -2.15 -14.14 -14.49
CA ASN A 30 -3.40 -14.80 -14.12
C ASN A 30 -4.56 -13.82 -13.87
N ALA A 31 -4.39 -12.52 -14.20
CA ALA A 31 -5.32 -11.45 -13.89
C ALA A 31 -6.70 -11.62 -14.51
N SER A 32 -6.74 -12.16 -15.74
CA SER A 32 -7.97 -12.45 -16.46
C SER A 32 -8.90 -13.46 -15.78
N HIS A 33 -8.42 -14.11 -14.71
CA HIS A 33 -9.18 -15.09 -13.91
C HIS A 33 -9.20 -14.74 -12.41
N ILE A 34 -8.96 -13.48 -12.03
CA ILE A 34 -9.01 -13.11 -10.61
C ILE A 34 -10.44 -13.17 -10.13
N ILE A 35 -10.65 -14.13 -9.26
CA ILE A 35 -11.88 -14.36 -8.56
C ILE A 35 -11.77 -13.55 -7.25
N PRO A 36 -12.77 -12.74 -6.85
CA PRO A 36 -12.79 -11.99 -5.59
C PRO A 36 -12.25 -12.76 -4.37
N GLU A 37 -12.42 -14.08 -4.37
CA GLU A 37 -11.90 -15.06 -3.42
C GLU A 37 -10.37 -15.00 -3.23
N ALA A 38 -9.60 -14.52 -4.21
CA ALA A 38 -8.16 -14.33 -4.07
C ALA A 38 -7.83 -13.15 -3.16
N LEU A 39 -8.59 -12.05 -3.27
CA LEU A 39 -8.46 -10.89 -2.38
C LEU A 39 -8.99 -11.24 -0.98
N ASP A 40 -10.06 -12.05 -0.88
CA ASP A 40 -10.57 -12.54 0.40
C ASP A 40 -9.54 -13.41 1.13
N ARG A 41 -8.90 -14.36 0.43
CA ARG A 41 -7.79 -15.15 1.01
C ARG A 41 -6.61 -14.26 1.42
N CYS A 42 -6.36 -13.18 0.68
CA CYS A 42 -5.31 -12.25 1.03
C CYS A 42 -5.63 -11.49 2.32
N GLU A 43 -6.87 -11.06 2.50
CA GLU A 43 -7.34 -10.41 3.72
C GLU A 43 -7.31 -11.37 4.91
N GLU A 44 -7.74 -12.63 4.74
CA GLU A 44 -7.58 -13.68 5.76
C GLU A 44 -6.11 -13.88 6.16
N SER A 45 -5.22 -13.97 5.17
CA SER A 45 -3.77 -14.11 5.42
C SER A 45 -3.20 -12.90 6.16
N LEU A 46 -3.67 -11.69 5.83
CA LEU A 46 -3.29 -10.46 6.50
C LEU A 46 -3.72 -10.48 7.98
N GLU A 47 -4.96 -10.87 8.28
CA GLU A 47 -5.43 -11.05 9.66
C GLU A 47 -4.55 -12.04 10.42
N ASP A 48 -4.22 -13.15 9.79
CA ASP A 48 -3.40 -14.19 10.39
C ASP A 48 -2.00 -13.68 10.75
N ILE A 49 -1.35 -12.94 9.86
CA ILE A 49 -0.03 -12.31 10.10
C ILE A 49 -0.10 -11.37 11.30
N PHE A 50 -1.10 -10.49 11.34
CA PHE A 50 -1.29 -9.54 12.45
C PHE A 50 -1.67 -10.22 13.77
N ASN A 51 -2.20 -11.43 13.72
CA ASN A 51 -2.43 -12.29 14.89
C ASN A 51 -1.23 -13.19 15.24
N GLY A 52 -0.09 -13.05 14.55
CA GLY A 52 1.13 -13.82 14.80
C GLY A 52 1.11 -15.25 14.27
N ARG A 53 0.22 -15.58 13.32
CA ARG A 53 0.15 -16.88 12.65
C ARG A 53 0.86 -16.77 11.29
N LEU A 54 1.97 -17.49 11.13
CA LEU A 54 2.77 -17.52 9.91
C LEU A 54 2.33 -18.67 8.98
N PHE A 55 2.08 -18.36 7.71
CA PHE A 55 1.62 -19.33 6.70
C PHE A 55 2.64 -19.60 5.59
N ASP A 56 3.37 -18.59 5.10
CA ASP A 56 4.31 -18.74 3.97
C ASP A 56 5.60 -17.89 4.11
N LEU A 57 6.66 -18.28 3.40
CA LEU A 57 7.93 -17.54 3.27
C LEU A 57 7.72 -16.13 2.69
N LEU A 58 6.70 -15.96 1.84
CA LEU A 58 6.30 -14.66 1.28
C LEU A 58 5.70 -13.73 2.34
N ASP A 59 5.11 -14.28 3.41
CA ASP A 59 4.56 -13.51 4.52
C ASP A 59 5.61 -13.18 5.59
N ALA A 60 6.78 -13.81 5.53
CA ALA A 60 7.83 -13.65 6.55
C ALA A 60 8.32 -12.20 6.65
N ALA A 61 8.39 -11.48 5.52
CA ALA A 61 8.79 -10.07 5.49
C ALA A 61 7.81 -9.17 6.24
N LEU A 62 6.51 -9.30 5.92
CA LEU A 62 5.47 -8.54 6.57
C LEU A 62 5.34 -8.93 8.04
N SER A 63 5.42 -10.23 8.35
CA SER A 63 5.39 -10.72 9.72
C SER A 63 6.55 -10.21 10.58
N ASP A 64 7.77 -10.14 10.03
CA ASP A 64 8.92 -9.54 10.73
C ASP A 64 8.64 -8.07 11.03
N THR A 65 8.18 -7.31 10.03
CA THR A 65 7.82 -5.89 10.21
C THR A 65 6.74 -5.69 11.26
N VAL A 66 5.63 -6.44 11.20
CA VAL A 66 4.52 -6.33 12.16
C VAL A 66 4.96 -6.69 13.58
N SER A 67 5.90 -7.63 13.73
CA SER A 67 6.44 -7.99 15.05
C SER A 67 7.39 -6.95 15.64
N ARG A 68 8.03 -6.13 14.81
CA ARG A 68 9.10 -5.19 15.20
C ARG A 68 8.62 -3.75 15.31
N PHE A 69 7.61 -3.38 14.52
CA PHE A 69 7.15 -1.99 14.40
C PHE A 69 5.65 -1.90 14.73
N PRO A 70 5.20 -0.77 15.32
CA PRO A 70 3.79 -0.56 15.66
C PRO A 70 2.98 -0.14 14.42
N VAL A 71 2.92 -1.02 13.42
CA VAL A 71 2.11 -0.81 12.21
C VAL A 71 0.63 -1.12 12.51
N ASP A 72 -0.27 -0.30 11.97
CA ASP A 72 -1.71 -0.56 12.01
C ASP A 72 -2.08 -1.48 10.82
N ILE A 73 -2.99 -2.42 11.03
CA ILE A 73 -3.54 -3.28 9.97
C ILE A 73 -4.44 -2.50 9.01
N GLN A 74 -5.05 -1.39 9.46
CA GLN A 74 -6.09 -0.71 8.71
C GLN A 74 -5.63 -0.23 7.32
N PRO A 75 -4.45 0.43 7.15
CA PRO A 75 -3.95 0.78 5.81
C PRO A 75 -3.81 -0.41 4.87
N PHE A 76 -3.49 -1.61 5.39
CA PHE A 76 -3.35 -2.82 4.58
C PHE A 76 -4.70 -3.31 4.08
N ARG A 77 -5.72 -3.31 4.94
CA ARG A 77 -7.10 -3.63 4.54
C ARG A 77 -7.63 -2.62 3.52
N ASP A 78 -7.37 -1.34 3.76
CA ASP A 78 -7.76 -0.26 2.85
C ASP A 78 -7.12 -0.44 1.48
N MET A 79 -5.85 -0.87 1.41
CA MET A 79 -5.22 -1.16 0.12
C MET A 79 -5.86 -2.35 -0.60
N VAL A 80 -6.23 -3.42 0.11
CA VAL A 80 -6.99 -4.54 -0.47
C VAL A 80 -8.33 -4.07 -1.04
N GLU A 81 -9.00 -3.13 -0.38
CA GLU A 81 -10.23 -2.53 -0.90
C GLU A 81 -9.98 -1.73 -2.19
N GLY A 82 -8.88 -0.99 -2.28
CA GLY A 82 -8.48 -0.32 -3.52
C GLY A 82 -8.35 -1.30 -4.69
N MET A 83 -7.76 -2.47 -4.45
CA MET A 83 -7.64 -3.52 -5.45
C MET A 83 -8.98 -4.15 -5.83
N ARG A 84 -9.91 -4.27 -4.87
CA ARG A 84 -11.28 -4.69 -5.17
C ARG A 84 -11.96 -3.66 -6.09
N MET A 85 -11.71 -2.37 -5.91
CA MET A 85 -12.25 -1.34 -6.79
C MET A 85 -11.76 -1.49 -8.23
N ASP A 86 -10.49 -1.83 -8.44
CA ASP A 86 -9.91 -2.03 -9.77
C ASP A 86 -10.61 -3.15 -10.57
N LEU A 87 -11.24 -4.13 -9.90
CA LEU A 87 -11.95 -5.22 -10.57
C LEU A 87 -13.24 -4.79 -11.30
N TRP A 88 -13.85 -3.66 -10.90
CA TRP A 88 -15.16 -3.26 -11.43
C TRP A 88 -15.29 -1.78 -11.78
N LYS A 89 -14.42 -0.91 -11.26
CA LYS A 89 -14.54 0.54 -11.39
C LYS A 89 -13.51 1.10 -12.36
N PHE A 90 -13.95 1.28 -13.61
CA PHE A 90 -13.11 1.83 -14.68
C PHE A 90 -13.22 3.36 -14.85
N ARG A 91 -14.19 4.00 -14.19
CA ARG A 91 -14.40 5.47 -14.28
C ARG A 91 -14.83 6.06 -12.94
N TYR A 92 -14.33 7.26 -12.69
CA TYR A 92 -14.60 8.07 -11.50
C TYR A 92 -15.51 9.24 -11.88
N ASN A 93 -16.60 9.45 -11.15
CA ASN A 93 -17.61 10.46 -11.50
C ASN A 93 -17.20 11.88 -11.08
N ASN A 94 -16.38 11.98 -10.04
CA ASN A 94 -15.94 13.24 -9.46
C ASN A 94 -14.55 13.07 -8.82
N PHE A 95 -13.96 14.19 -8.43
CA PHE A 95 -12.62 14.20 -7.85
C PHE A 95 -12.56 13.49 -6.49
N ASP A 96 -13.63 13.50 -5.69
CA ASP A 96 -13.62 12.85 -4.38
C ASP A 96 -13.54 11.32 -4.51
N GLU A 97 -14.24 10.73 -5.48
CA GLU A 97 -14.11 9.30 -5.80
C GLU A 97 -12.68 8.96 -6.26
N LEU A 98 -12.09 9.80 -7.11
CA LEU A 98 -10.71 9.62 -7.57
C LEU A 98 -9.70 9.77 -6.43
N TYR A 99 -9.92 10.75 -5.56
CA TYR A 99 -9.07 11.01 -4.39
C TYR A 99 -9.11 9.84 -3.42
N LEU A 100 -10.30 9.28 -3.17
CA LEU A 100 -10.48 8.09 -2.35
C LEU A 100 -9.74 6.88 -2.96
N TYR A 101 -9.79 6.72 -4.29
CA TYR A 101 -9.00 5.69 -4.94
C TYR A 101 -7.49 5.90 -4.75
N CYS A 102 -6.97 7.12 -4.97
CA CYS A 102 -5.56 7.44 -4.72
C CYS A 102 -5.16 7.22 -3.26
N TYR A 103 -6.07 7.48 -2.31
CA TYR A 103 -5.88 7.11 -0.92
C TYR A 103 -5.65 5.61 -0.79
N TYR A 104 -6.55 4.77 -1.33
CA TYR A 104 -6.47 3.32 -1.19
C TYR A 104 -5.21 2.71 -1.81
N VAL A 105 -4.84 3.10 -3.03
CA VAL A 105 -3.75 2.41 -3.77
C VAL A 105 -2.36 3.00 -3.55
N ALA A 106 -2.26 4.23 -3.02
CA ALA A 106 -0.97 4.90 -2.83
C ALA A 106 -0.84 5.65 -1.50
N GLY A 107 -1.92 6.26 -1.00
CA GLY A 107 -1.92 6.92 0.30
C GLY A 107 -1.66 5.95 1.45
N THR A 108 -2.30 4.78 1.43
CA THR A 108 -2.10 3.68 2.38
C THR A 108 -0.64 3.23 2.46
N VAL A 109 0.08 3.19 1.33
CA VAL A 109 1.51 2.84 1.29
C VAL A 109 2.34 3.80 2.13
N GLY A 110 2.06 5.11 2.04
CA GLY A 110 2.68 6.11 2.89
C GLY A 110 2.41 5.86 4.38
N LEU A 111 1.16 5.51 4.74
CA LEU A 111 0.79 5.19 6.13
C LEU A 111 1.48 3.93 6.65
N MET A 112 1.67 2.91 5.80
CA MET A 112 2.40 1.69 6.15
C MET A 112 3.89 1.95 6.41
N SER A 113 4.51 2.85 5.63
CA SER A 113 5.95 3.12 5.73
C SER A 113 6.34 3.97 6.93
N VAL A 114 5.49 4.89 7.42
CA VAL A 114 5.85 5.81 8.51
C VAL A 114 6.30 5.12 9.82
N PRO A 115 5.59 4.11 10.37
CA PRO A 115 6.04 3.40 11.57
C PRO A 115 7.43 2.77 11.44
N VAL A 116 7.81 2.40 10.22
CA VAL A 116 9.03 1.65 9.91
C VAL A 116 10.20 2.58 9.66
N MET A 117 9.97 3.68 8.93
CA MET A 117 10.95 4.76 8.76
C MET A 117 11.21 5.49 10.08
N GLY A 118 10.19 5.59 10.93
CA GLY A 118 10.26 6.31 12.19
C GLY A 118 10.31 7.82 11.99
N ILE A 119 10.34 8.55 13.11
CA ILE A 119 10.46 10.00 13.14
C ILE A 119 11.74 10.33 13.89
N ALA A 120 12.62 11.12 13.28
CA ALA A 120 13.89 11.51 13.87
C ALA A 120 13.67 12.24 15.22
N PRO A 121 14.43 11.93 16.29
CA PRO A 121 14.23 12.52 17.62
C PRO A 121 14.31 14.05 17.66
N GLU A 122 15.09 14.64 16.75
CA GLU A 122 15.27 16.09 16.60
C GLU A 122 14.18 16.77 15.75
N SER A 123 13.29 15.98 15.14
CA SER A 123 12.20 16.50 14.34
C SER A 123 11.24 17.34 15.20
N LYS A 124 10.87 18.52 14.68
CA LYS A 124 9.84 19.37 15.29
C LYS A 124 8.43 19.02 14.82
N ALA A 125 8.31 18.09 13.87
CA ALA A 125 7.03 17.67 13.33
C ALA A 125 6.30 16.79 14.36
N THR A 126 4.99 16.97 14.49
CA THR A 126 4.16 16.03 15.27
C THR A 126 4.00 14.74 14.48
N THR A 127 3.78 13.62 15.17
CA THR A 127 3.46 12.33 14.53
C THR A 127 2.33 12.49 13.52
N GLU A 128 1.23 13.13 13.91
CA GLU A 128 0.09 13.41 13.02
C GLU A 128 0.50 14.16 11.74
N SER A 129 1.36 15.18 11.86
CA SER A 129 1.81 15.94 10.69
C SER A 129 2.66 15.10 9.73
N VAL A 130 3.45 14.15 10.24
CA VAL A 130 4.24 13.23 9.42
C VAL A 130 3.34 12.25 8.68
N TYR A 131 2.35 11.66 9.36
CA TYR A 131 1.37 10.77 8.72
C TYR A 131 0.56 11.50 7.63
N ASN A 132 0.09 12.73 7.92
CA ASN A 132 -0.61 13.55 6.94
C ASN A 132 0.27 13.89 5.73
N ALA A 133 1.56 14.17 5.94
CA ALA A 133 2.50 14.43 4.86
C ALA A 133 2.77 13.18 4.01
N ALA A 134 2.96 12.02 4.64
CA ALA A 134 3.15 10.74 3.93
C ALA A 134 1.92 10.37 3.10
N LEU A 135 0.72 10.55 3.67
CA LEU A 135 -0.53 10.33 2.96
C LEU A 135 -0.67 11.26 1.75
N ALA A 136 -0.46 12.56 1.96
CA ALA A 136 -0.55 13.56 0.90
C ALA A 136 0.47 13.30 -0.23
N LEU A 137 1.68 12.85 0.12
CA LEU A 137 2.70 12.47 -0.85
C LEU A 137 2.25 11.29 -1.70
N GLY A 138 1.75 10.21 -1.08
CA GLY A 138 1.25 9.04 -1.81
C GLY A 138 0.13 9.40 -2.79
N ILE A 139 -0.84 10.18 -2.33
CA ILE A 139 -1.95 10.66 -3.18
C ILE A 139 -1.43 11.52 -4.33
N ALA A 140 -0.55 12.48 -4.06
CA ALA A 140 0.01 13.36 -5.09
C ALA A 140 0.81 12.58 -6.14
N THR A 141 1.58 11.58 -5.73
CA THR A 141 2.29 10.67 -6.64
C THR A 141 1.32 9.90 -7.52
N GLN A 142 0.23 9.37 -6.99
CA GLN A 142 -0.74 8.62 -7.79
C GLN A 142 -1.52 9.50 -8.76
N LEU A 143 -1.95 10.69 -8.33
CA LEU A 143 -2.55 11.68 -9.23
C LEU A 143 -1.59 12.05 -10.37
N THR A 144 -0.29 12.16 -10.06
CA THR A 144 0.74 12.44 -11.07
C THR A 144 0.89 11.29 -12.06
N ASN A 145 0.87 10.03 -11.60
CA ASN A 145 0.90 8.85 -12.47
C ASN A 145 -0.31 8.84 -13.41
N ILE A 146 -1.52 9.01 -12.87
CA ILE A 146 -2.75 9.04 -13.66
C ILE A 146 -2.69 10.14 -14.72
N LEU A 147 -2.24 11.35 -14.37
CA LEU A 147 -2.09 12.46 -15.32
C LEU A 147 -1.03 12.18 -16.40
N ARG A 148 0.05 11.47 -16.06
CA ARG A 148 1.10 11.07 -17.00
C ARG A 148 0.57 10.07 -18.03
N ASP A 149 -0.26 9.12 -17.57
CA ASP A 149 -0.67 7.95 -18.35
C ASP A 149 -1.96 8.19 -19.16
N VAL A 150 -2.51 9.42 -19.11
CA VAL A 150 -3.65 9.83 -19.95
C VAL A 150 -3.32 9.65 -21.43
N GLY A 151 -4.04 8.73 -22.09
CA GLY A 151 -3.89 8.44 -23.52
C GLY A 151 -3.03 7.21 -23.83
N GLU A 152 -2.36 6.62 -22.84
CA GLU A 152 -1.76 5.28 -22.91
C GLU A 152 -2.72 4.19 -22.39
N GLU A 153 -3.56 4.55 -21.40
CA GLU A 153 -4.67 3.74 -20.83
C GLU A 153 -6.05 4.20 -21.32
#